data_AF-A0ABD1IC37-F1
#
_entry.id   AF-A0ABD1IC37-F1
#
_cell.length_a   1.000
_cell.length_b   1.000
_cell.length_c   1.000
_cell.angle_alpha   90.00
_cell.angle_beta   90.00
_cell.angle_gamma   90.00
#
_symmetry.space_group_name_H-M   'P 1'
#
loop_
_entity.id
_entity.type
_entity.pdbx_description
1 polymer ?
#
loop_
_entity_poly.entity_id
_entity_poly.type
_entity_poly.pdbx_seq_one_letter_code
_entity_poly.pdbx_strand_id
1 'polypeptide(L)'
;MTLLEVITKASSSTPTRPNEETDYPIVLNPGPVLLKLKPESDAQQSQNSVKKVTGWEISQTDNELIALGHKFCKELRRKLKDTNSFGKTKFLGMVTSHLEKLANKIGVSIAAGKTEGVYVCKLVKKLRLFIGRDVKGLILEGCISFEVWDVLGSLIENGVVEHASTSNLVHKLIEKRRSDLVVLCVKHLLDLQAYDLMCILKYFLMLPSDGYRSLSSVREDWERQASLAIEKASGKGVSGENKSLAKDAAVLIMLGHDGFSVSELCLHYFLASANLDEVIFAACASKLNGEELKALIQYFGKWLRKYERFPQAGPCPGSSSVGLKFHELRSLEEVVGSLAIEARLCGTLANLSERLIIERQAYHNDSLGNFAF
;
A
#
# COMPACT_ATOMS: atom_id res chain seq x y z
N MET A 1 -29.03 -12.43 28.94
CA MET A 1 -27.83 -12.04 28.16
C MET A 1 -28.10 -10.69 27.55
N THR A 2 -27.21 -9.74 27.77
CA THR A 2 -27.31 -8.42 27.14
C THR A 2 -26.90 -8.50 25.67
N LEU A 3 -27.35 -7.54 24.84
CA LEU A 3 -26.96 -7.46 23.43
C LEU A 3 -25.43 -7.41 23.27
N LEU A 4 -24.76 -6.71 24.20
CA LEU A 4 -23.30 -6.63 24.29
C LEU A 4 -22.68 -8.01 24.52
N GLU A 5 -23.17 -8.78 25.49
CA GLU A 5 -22.67 -10.13 25.76
C GLU A 5 -22.85 -11.08 24.56
N VAL A 6 -23.97 -10.97 23.84
CA VAL A 6 -24.24 -11.78 22.64
C VAL A 6 -23.26 -11.41 21.52
N ILE A 7 -23.02 -10.12 21.28
CA ILE A 7 -22.08 -9.64 20.27
C ILE A 7 -20.63 -10.02 20.63
N THR A 8 -20.21 -9.84 21.89
CA THR A 8 -18.87 -10.20 22.35
C THR A 8 -18.62 -11.71 22.21
N LYS A 9 -19.62 -12.54 22.54
CA LYS A 9 -19.51 -13.99 22.41
C LYS A 9 -19.46 -14.43 20.95
N ALA A 10 -20.29 -13.86 20.07
CA ALA A 10 -20.25 -14.13 18.63
C ALA A 10 -18.92 -13.71 17.98
N SER A 11 -18.39 -12.55 18.39
CA SER A 11 -17.08 -12.06 17.94
C SER A 11 -15.94 -13.00 18.37
N SER A 12 -16.01 -13.56 19.58
CA SER A 12 -14.99 -14.48 20.09
C SER A 12 -15.01 -15.88 19.45
N SER A 13 -16.10 -16.25 18.79
CA SER A 13 -16.26 -17.51 18.06
C SER A 13 -15.88 -17.44 16.58
N THR A 14 -15.54 -16.25 16.06
CA THR A 14 -15.04 -16.10 14.69
C THR A 14 -13.66 -16.75 14.61
N PRO A 15 -13.46 -17.82 13.82
CA PRO A 15 -12.17 -18.47 13.74
C PRO A 15 -11.13 -17.49 13.20
N THR A 16 -10.03 -17.32 13.93
CA THR A 16 -8.79 -16.71 13.46
C THR A 16 -8.14 -17.64 12.43
N ARG A 17 -8.74 -17.81 11.25
CA ARG A 17 -8.17 -18.60 10.15
C ARG A 17 -8.25 -17.84 8.82
N PRO A 18 -7.12 -17.54 8.15
CA PRO A 18 -7.12 -16.88 6.84
C PRO A 18 -7.46 -17.81 5.65
N ASN A 19 -7.81 -19.08 5.88
CA ASN A 19 -7.73 -20.13 4.86
C ASN A 19 -9.05 -20.89 4.55
N GLU A 20 -10.18 -20.49 5.12
CA GLU A 20 -11.45 -21.10 4.71
C GLU A 20 -11.96 -20.37 3.45
N GLU A 21 -12.12 -21.12 2.35
CA GLU A 21 -12.79 -20.63 1.14
C GLU A 21 -14.14 -20.08 1.58
N THR A 22 -14.34 -18.78 1.40
CA THR A 22 -15.60 -18.15 1.79
C THR A 22 -16.67 -18.55 0.78
N ASP A 23 -17.82 -19.05 1.24
CA ASP A 23 -18.96 -19.35 0.36
C ASP A 23 -19.48 -18.10 -0.37
N TYR A 24 -19.16 -16.91 0.13
CA TYR A 24 -19.61 -15.62 -0.39
C TYR A 24 -18.44 -14.64 -0.58
N PRO A 25 -17.57 -14.85 -1.60
CA PRO A 25 -16.33 -14.12 -1.76
C PRO A 25 -16.47 -12.71 -2.36
N ILE A 26 -17.68 -12.31 -2.79
CA ILE A 26 -17.98 -11.02 -3.43
C ILE A 26 -18.91 -10.16 -2.56
N VAL A 27 -18.88 -8.84 -2.76
CA VAL A 27 -19.82 -7.92 -2.11
C VAL A 27 -21.21 -8.12 -2.72
N LEU A 28 -22.15 -8.64 -1.92
CA LEU A 28 -23.52 -8.91 -2.33
C LEU A 28 -24.31 -7.60 -2.46
N ASN A 29 -25.27 -7.56 -3.40
CA ASN A 29 -26.17 -6.42 -3.52
C ASN A 29 -27.29 -6.50 -2.46
N PRO A 30 -27.35 -5.58 -1.46
CA PRO A 30 -28.33 -5.67 -0.39
C PRO A 30 -29.73 -5.18 -0.80
N GLY A 31 -29.85 -4.42 -1.88
CA GLY A 31 -31.09 -3.72 -2.26
C GLY A 31 -32.30 -4.65 -2.39
N PRO A 32 -32.23 -5.74 -3.19
CA PRO A 32 -33.34 -6.68 -3.34
C PRO A 32 -33.66 -7.46 -2.07
N VAL A 33 -32.66 -7.66 -1.21
CA VAL A 33 -32.73 -8.49 -0.01
C VAL A 33 -33.52 -7.79 1.09
N LEU A 34 -33.24 -6.50 1.33
CA LEU A 34 -33.90 -5.72 2.38
C LEU A 34 -35.42 -5.65 2.20
N LEU A 35 -35.92 -5.74 0.96
CA LEU A 35 -37.34 -5.71 0.63
C LEU A 35 -38.07 -7.03 0.91
N LYS A 36 -37.33 -8.14 1.00
CA LYS A 36 -37.88 -9.50 1.19
C LYS A 36 -37.78 -10.01 2.63
N LEU A 37 -37.03 -9.30 3.48
CA LEU A 37 -36.85 -9.65 4.89
C LEU A 37 -38.19 -9.59 5.64
N LYS A 38 -38.58 -10.72 6.23
CA LYS A 38 -39.77 -10.83 7.09
C LYS A 38 -39.36 -11.35 8.48
N PRO A 39 -39.87 -10.77 9.57
CA PRO A 39 -39.65 -11.35 10.90
C PRO A 39 -40.22 -12.78 10.95
N GLU A 40 -39.47 -13.69 11.56
CA GLU A 40 -39.91 -15.07 11.81
C GLU A 40 -41.20 -15.01 12.67
N SER A 41 -42.29 -15.63 12.20
CA SER A 41 -43.61 -15.45 12.83
C SER A 41 -43.64 -16.05 14.24
N ASP A 42 -44.38 -15.41 15.14
CA ASP A 42 -44.56 -15.80 16.55
C ASP A 42 -45.21 -17.19 16.69
N ALA A 43 -44.40 -18.23 16.61
CA ALA A 43 -44.79 -19.60 16.93
C ALA A 43 -43.91 -20.18 18.05
N GLN A 44 -43.64 -19.36 19.08
CA GLN A 44 -43.40 -19.75 20.47
C GLN A 44 -42.83 -18.54 21.22
N GLN A 45 -43.42 -18.20 22.36
CA GLN A 45 -42.95 -17.17 23.29
C GLN A 45 -41.48 -17.41 23.64
N SER A 46 -40.57 -16.72 22.96
CA SER A 46 -39.18 -16.62 23.37
C SER A 46 -38.99 -15.29 24.09
N GLN A 47 -38.40 -15.32 25.28
CA GLN A 47 -38.15 -14.15 26.14
C GLN A 47 -37.08 -13.18 25.58
N ASN A 48 -36.79 -13.22 24.27
CA ASN A 48 -35.76 -12.41 23.64
C ASN A 48 -36.41 -11.31 22.79
N SER A 49 -36.07 -10.05 23.08
CA SER A 49 -36.58 -8.87 22.38
C SER A 49 -36.14 -8.76 20.91
N VAL A 50 -35.29 -9.68 20.43
CA VAL A 50 -34.74 -9.70 19.07
C VAL A 50 -35.37 -10.86 18.32
N LYS A 51 -36.24 -10.54 17.34
CA LYS A 51 -36.82 -11.52 16.42
C LYS A 51 -35.85 -11.83 15.29
N LYS A 52 -35.66 -13.12 14.98
CA LYS A 52 -34.87 -13.56 13.82
C LYS A 52 -35.61 -13.16 12.54
N VAL A 53 -34.85 -12.87 11.48
CA VAL A 53 -35.39 -12.45 10.19
C VAL A 53 -35.20 -13.57 9.17
N THR A 54 -36.24 -13.85 8.39
CA THR A 54 -36.30 -14.86 7.33
C THR A 54 -36.52 -14.21 5.97
N GLY A 55 -36.33 -14.94 4.87
CA GLY A 55 -36.47 -14.40 3.50
C GLY A 55 -35.20 -13.78 2.92
N TRP A 56 -34.05 -13.97 3.57
CA TRP A 56 -32.75 -13.66 2.98
C TRP A 56 -32.42 -14.67 1.88
N GLU A 57 -32.37 -14.21 0.64
CA GLU A 57 -31.97 -14.98 -0.52
C GLU A 57 -30.92 -14.20 -1.30
N ILE A 58 -29.86 -14.88 -1.72
CA ILE A 58 -28.85 -14.30 -2.60
C ILE A 58 -29.46 -14.14 -3.99
N SER A 59 -29.22 -12.99 -4.62
CA SER A 59 -29.73 -12.74 -5.97
C SER A 59 -29.21 -13.81 -6.94
N GLN A 60 -29.99 -14.14 -7.96
CA GLN A 60 -29.55 -15.11 -8.98
C GLN A 60 -28.22 -14.65 -9.62
N THR A 61 -28.09 -13.35 -9.89
CA THR A 61 -26.86 -12.76 -10.42
C THR A 61 -25.68 -12.99 -9.49
N ASP A 62 -25.81 -12.69 -8.20
CA ASP A 62 -24.72 -12.89 -7.22
C ASP A 62 -24.34 -14.38 -7.12
N ASN A 63 -25.31 -15.29 -7.10
CA ASN A 63 -25.05 -16.73 -7.12
C ASN A 63 -24.27 -17.18 -8.37
N GLU A 64 -24.61 -16.65 -9.55
CA GLU A 64 -23.90 -16.93 -10.78
C GLU A 64 -22.46 -16.38 -10.76
N LEU A 65 -22.25 -15.20 -10.17
CA LEU A 65 -20.92 -14.61 -10.01
C LEU A 65 -20.04 -15.43 -9.06
N ILE A 66 -20.60 -15.88 -7.94
CA ILE A 66 -19.93 -16.75 -6.97
C ILE A 66 -19.52 -18.07 -7.63
N ALA A 67 -20.44 -18.72 -8.35
CA ALA A 67 -20.16 -19.97 -9.06
C ALA A 67 -19.06 -19.79 -10.14
N LEU A 68 -19.07 -18.66 -10.85
CA LEU A 68 -18.02 -18.30 -11.81
C LEU A 68 -16.65 -18.16 -11.14
N GLY A 69 -16.60 -17.50 -9.98
CA GLY A 69 -15.41 -17.34 -9.15
C GLY A 69 -14.84 -18.68 -8.70
N HIS A 70 -15.65 -19.54 -8.07
CA HIS A 70 -15.19 -20.87 -7.61
C HIS A 70 -14.67 -21.74 -8.75
N LYS A 71 -15.36 -21.74 -9.90
CA LYS A 71 -14.91 -22.50 -11.08
C LYS A 71 -13.53 -22.03 -11.54
N PHE A 72 -13.33 -20.72 -11.62
CA PHE A 72 -12.04 -20.13 -11.98
C PHE A 72 -10.94 -20.47 -10.97
N CYS A 73 -11.21 -20.30 -9.67
CA CYS A 73 -10.24 -20.63 -8.61
C CYS A 73 -9.80 -22.08 -8.69
N LYS A 74 -10.74 -23.02 -8.83
CA LYS A 74 -10.44 -24.46 -8.95
C LYS A 74 -9.56 -24.76 -10.16
N GLU A 75 -9.86 -24.15 -11.30
CA GLU A 75 -9.09 -24.37 -12.53
C GLU A 75 -7.70 -23.74 -12.45
N LEU A 76 -7.59 -22.51 -11.93
CA LEU A 76 -6.32 -21.80 -11.84
C LEU A 76 -5.39 -22.45 -10.81
N ARG A 77 -5.89 -22.84 -9.63
CA ARG A 77 -5.11 -23.60 -8.63
C ARG A 77 -4.52 -24.88 -9.24
N ARG A 78 -5.30 -25.61 -10.05
CA ARG A 78 -4.82 -26.82 -10.72
C ARG A 78 -3.71 -26.52 -11.74
N LYS A 79 -3.85 -25.43 -12.49
CA LYS A 79 -2.87 -25.01 -13.50
C LYS A 79 -1.58 -24.45 -12.90
N LEU A 80 -1.67 -23.72 -11.78
CA LEU A 80 -0.50 -23.22 -11.05
C LEU A 80 0.38 -24.33 -10.47
N LYS A 81 -0.18 -25.52 -10.19
CA LYS A 81 0.58 -26.70 -9.77
C LYS A 81 1.38 -27.36 -10.92
N ASP A 82 1.02 -27.12 -12.17
CA ASP A 82 1.69 -27.68 -13.36
C ASP A 82 2.41 -26.57 -14.15
N THR A 83 3.56 -26.15 -13.62
CA THR A 83 4.36 -25.05 -14.17
C THR A 83 5.06 -25.37 -15.48
N ASN A 84 5.12 -26.65 -15.90
CA ASN A 84 5.82 -27.05 -17.12
C ASN A 84 5.02 -26.72 -18.39
N SER A 85 3.69 -26.69 -18.30
CA SER A 85 2.81 -26.47 -19.47
C SER A 85 2.05 -25.14 -19.41
N PHE A 86 2.02 -24.49 -18.25
CA PHE A 86 1.27 -23.26 -17.99
C PHE A 86 2.21 -22.06 -17.86
N GLY A 87 2.28 -21.23 -18.90
CA GLY A 87 3.13 -20.04 -18.96
C GLY A 87 2.34 -18.73 -18.98
N LYS A 88 3.08 -17.62 -19.01
CA LYS A 88 2.56 -16.23 -18.95
C LYS A 88 1.37 -15.94 -19.87
N THR A 89 1.42 -16.35 -21.14
CA THR A 89 0.35 -16.12 -22.11
C THR A 89 -0.92 -16.88 -21.78
N LYS A 90 -0.80 -18.15 -21.38
CA LYS A 90 -1.94 -18.98 -20.96
C LYS A 90 -2.58 -18.45 -19.69
N PHE A 91 -1.76 -17.97 -18.75
CA PHE A 91 -2.25 -17.31 -17.54
C PHE A 91 -3.03 -16.04 -17.88
N LEU A 92 -2.46 -15.13 -18.67
CA LEU A 92 -3.13 -13.89 -19.10
C LEU A 92 -4.44 -14.17 -19.84
N GLY A 93 -4.45 -15.11 -20.77
CA GLY A 93 -5.67 -15.48 -21.50
C GLY A 93 -6.76 -16.03 -20.58
N MET A 94 -6.38 -16.82 -19.57
CA MET A 94 -7.32 -17.36 -18.59
C MET A 94 -7.92 -16.27 -17.69
N VAL A 95 -7.08 -15.35 -17.19
CA VAL A 95 -7.54 -14.19 -16.40
C VAL A 95 -8.46 -13.30 -17.24
N THR A 96 -8.06 -12.98 -18.48
CA THR A 96 -8.84 -12.16 -19.41
C THR A 96 -10.21 -12.78 -19.65
N SER A 97 -10.26 -14.07 -20.01
CA SER A 97 -11.52 -14.77 -20.27
C SER A 97 -12.44 -14.80 -19.04
N HIS A 98 -11.88 -14.93 -17.83
CA HIS A 98 -12.67 -14.86 -16.60
C HIS A 98 -13.27 -13.47 -16.39
N LEU A 99 -12.46 -12.41 -16.51
CA LEU A 99 -12.90 -11.03 -16.34
C LEU A 99 -13.91 -10.61 -17.41
N GLU A 100 -13.80 -11.09 -18.65
CA GLU A 100 -14.80 -10.84 -19.70
C GLU A 100 -16.14 -11.50 -19.40
N LYS A 101 -16.13 -12.77 -18.93
CA LYS A 101 -17.36 -13.45 -18.49
C LYS A 101 -18.03 -12.70 -17.34
N LEU A 102 -17.22 -12.19 -16.42
CA LEU A 102 -17.69 -11.36 -15.32
C LEU A 102 -18.32 -10.07 -15.83
N ALA A 103 -17.63 -9.34 -16.71
CA ALA A 103 -18.12 -8.10 -17.33
C ALA A 103 -19.46 -8.30 -18.06
N ASN A 104 -19.57 -9.36 -18.85
CA ASN A 104 -20.78 -9.71 -19.59
C ASN A 104 -21.96 -9.99 -18.65
N LYS A 105 -21.72 -10.66 -17.52
CA LYS A 105 -22.78 -10.97 -16.54
C LYS A 105 -23.31 -9.72 -15.83
N ILE A 106 -22.47 -8.72 -15.61
CA ILE A 106 -22.87 -7.46 -14.98
C ILE A 106 -23.24 -6.37 -15.99
N GLY A 107 -23.30 -6.69 -17.29
CA GLY A 107 -23.68 -5.75 -18.35
C GLY A 107 -22.64 -4.65 -18.64
N VAL A 108 -21.37 -4.87 -18.29
CA VAL A 108 -20.29 -3.90 -18.51
C VAL A 108 -19.58 -4.20 -19.83
N SER A 109 -19.67 -3.27 -20.78
CA SER A 109 -18.90 -3.32 -22.02
C SER A 109 -17.60 -2.54 -21.88
N ILE A 110 -16.47 -3.15 -22.26
CA ILE A 110 -15.14 -2.56 -22.20
C ILE A 110 -14.49 -2.71 -23.57
N ALA A 111 -14.05 -1.58 -24.15
CA ALA A 111 -13.35 -1.60 -25.42
C ALA A 111 -12.02 -2.38 -25.31
N ALA A 112 -11.81 -3.30 -26.25
CA ALA A 112 -10.58 -4.09 -26.34
C ALA A 112 -9.34 -3.18 -26.38
N GLY A 113 -8.32 -3.55 -25.61
CA GLY A 113 -7.02 -2.88 -25.65
C GLY A 113 -6.23 -3.29 -26.90
N LYS A 114 -5.28 -2.45 -27.31
CA LYS A 114 -4.33 -2.78 -28.40
C LYS A 114 -3.41 -3.95 -28.02
N THR A 115 -3.17 -4.16 -26.74
CA THR A 115 -2.38 -5.26 -26.19
C THR A 115 -3.14 -5.96 -25.08
N GLU A 116 -2.92 -7.27 -24.94
CA GLU A 116 -3.63 -8.12 -23.98
C GLU A 116 -3.45 -7.63 -22.53
N GLY A 117 -2.22 -7.29 -22.12
CA GLY A 117 -1.94 -6.78 -20.77
C GLY A 117 -2.69 -5.47 -20.44
N VAL A 118 -2.71 -4.50 -21.36
CA VAL A 118 -3.42 -3.22 -21.15
C VAL A 118 -4.92 -3.44 -21.05
N TYR A 119 -5.45 -4.40 -21.81
CA TYR A 119 -6.86 -4.76 -21.75
C TYR A 119 -7.23 -5.39 -20.40
N VAL A 120 -6.41 -6.31 -19.89
CA VAL A 120 -6.59 -6.89 -18.55
C VAL A 120 -6.60 -5.80 -17.47
N CYS A 121 -5.67 -4.84 -17.52
CA CYS A 121 -5.63 -3.74 -16.55
C CYS A 121 -6.91 -2.89 -16.57
N LYS A 122 -7.51 -2.65 -17.75
CA LYS A 122 -8.80 -1.95 -17.87
C LYS A 122 -9.95 -2.76 -17.25
N LEU A 123 -9.96 -4.08 -17.48
CA LEU A 123 -10.93 -4.99 -16.87
C LEU A 123 -10.82 -4.98 -15.35
N VAL A 124 -9.61 -5.13 -14.80
CA VAL A 124 -9.35 -5.06 -13.34
C VAL A 124 -9.90 -3.76 -12.75
N LYS A 125 -9.56 -2.61 -13.34
CA LYS A 125 -10.03 -1.30 -12.86
C LYS A 125 -11.56 -1.19 -12.79
N LYS A 126 -12.26 -1.73 -13.80
CA LYS A 126 -13.73 -1.67 -13.88
C LYS A 126 -14.42 -2.69 -13.00
N LEU A 127 -13.82 -3.87 -12.83
CA LEU A 127 -14.44 -5.02 -12.17
C LEU A 127 -13.99 -5.21 -10.72
N ARG A 128 -13.09 -4.38 -10.19
CA ARG A 128 -12.44 -4.54 -8.88
C ARG A 128 -13.37 -4.92 -7.71
N LEU A 129 -14.63 -4.49 -7.71
CA LEU A 129 -15.61 -4.78 -6.65
C LEU A 129 -16.26 -6.17 -6.78
N PHE A 130 -16.18 -6.78 -7.96
CA PHE A 130 -16.82 -8.06 -8.30
C PHE A 130 -15.82 -9.22 -8.36
N ILE A 131 -14.52 -8.95 -8.21
CA ILE A 131 -13.49 -9.99 -8.14
C ILE A 131 -13.46 -10.49 -6.69
N GLY A 132 -13.82 -11.75 -6.46
CA GLY A 132 -13.86 -12.31 -5.11
C GLY A 132 -12.48 -12.49 -4.49
N ARG A 133 -12.40 -12.51 -3.14
CA ARG A 133 -11.12 -12.61 -2.39
C ARG A 133 -10.21 -13.73 -2.90
N ASP A 134 -10.72 -14.95 -3.03
CA ASP A 134 -9.94 -16.10 -3.51
C ASP A 134 -9.42 -15.92 -4.95
N VAL A 135 -10.22 -15.29 -5.79
CA VAL A 135 -9.84 -14.97 -7.18
C VAL A 135 -8.70 -13.96 -7.17
N LYS A 136 -8.79 -12.89 -6.37
CA LYS A 136 -7.74 -11.87 -6.21
C LYS A 136 -6.42 -12.50 -5.79
N GLY A 137 -6.44 -13.36 -4.76
CA GLY A 137 -5.25 -14.02 -4.23
C GLY A 137 -4.54 -14.90 -5.27
N LEU A 138 -5.30 -15.68 -6.04
CA LEU A 138 -4.70 -16.54 -7.08
C LEU A 138 -4.18 -15.75 -8.29
N ILE A 139 -4.86 -14.69 -8.69
CA ILE A 139 -4.36 -13.81 -9.75
C ILE A 139 -3.06 -13.14 -9.29
N LEU A 140 -3.00 -12.66 -8.05
CA LEU A 140 -1.79 -12.10 -7.45
C LEU A 140 -0.63 -13.11 -7.44
N GLU A 141 -0.87 -14.33 -6.97
CA GLU A 141 0.13 -15.40 -6.97
C GLU A 141 0.64 -15.71 -8.39
N GLY A 142 -0.28 -15.84 -9.35
CA GLY A 142 0.07 -16.06 -10.75
C GLY A 142 0.86 -14.91 -11.37
N CYS A 143 0.51 -13.66 -11.06
CA CYS A 143 1.22 -12.47 -11.52
C CYS A 143 2.68 -12.47 -11.03
N ILE A 144 2.94 -12.86 -9.79
CA ILE A 144 4.29 -12.93 -9.25
C ILE A 144 5.06 -14.09 -9.88
N SER A 145 4.45 -15.27 -9.94
CA SER A 145 5.08 -16.49 -10.46
C SER A 145 5.44 -16.40 -11.95
N PHE A 146 4.59 -15.73 -12.74
CA PHE A 146 4.80 -15.55 -14.19
C PHE A 146 5.32 -14.16 -14.57
N GLU A 147 5.73 -13.35 -13.60
CA GLU A 147 6.32 -12.02 -13.81
C GLU A 147 5.45 -11.13 -14.72
N VAL A 148 4.17 -11.05 -14.37
CA VAL A 148 3.15 -10.22 -15.04
C VAL A 148 2.99 -8.91 -14.28
N TRP A 149 4.05 -8.10 -14.33
CA TRP A 149 4.20 -6.88 -13.52
C TRP A 149 3.15 -5.80 -13.81
N ASP A 150 2.72 -5.64 -15.07
CA ASP A 150 1.74 -4.61 -15.45
C ASP A 150 0.37 -4.86 -14.81
N VAL A 151 -0.07 -6.12 -14.81
CA VAL A 151 -1.32 -6.53 -14.17
C VAL A 151 -1.19 -6.44 -12.66
N LEU A 152 -0.03 -6.82 -12.09
CA LEU A 152 0.24 -6.66 -10.66
C LEU A 152 0.15 -5.20 -10.20
N GLY A 153 0.80 -4.28 -10.93
CA GLY A 153 0.70 -2.85 -10.66
C GLY A 153 -0.75 -2.38 -10.70
N SER A 154 -1.52 -2.82 -11.70
CA SER A 154 -2.95 -2.49 -11.81
C SER A 154 -3.78 -3.03 -10.64
N LEU A 155 -3.50 -4.23 -10.13
CA LEU A 155 -4.18 -4.78 -8.95
C LEU A 155 -3.89 -3.94 -7.69
N ILE A 156 -2.63 -3.52 -7.51
CA ILE A 156 -2.22 -2.69 -6.37
C ILE A 156 -2.88 -1.30 -6.44
N GLU A 157 -2.76 -0.59 -7.57
CA GLU A 157 -3.32 0.76 -7.76
C GLU A 157 -4.84 0.82 -7.58
N ASN A 158 -5.54 -0.28 -7.87
CA ASN A 158 -6.99 -0.35 -7.76
C ASN A 158 -7.48 -0.91 -6.43
N GLY A 159 -6.60 -1.12 -5.44
CA GLY A 159 -6.96 -1.62 -4.12
C GLY A 159 -7.56 -3.03 -4.15
N VAL A 160 -7.17 -3.83 -5.15
CA VAL A 160 -7.65 -5.21 -5.29
C VAL A 160 -6.88 -6.14 -4.37
N VAL A 161 -5.64 -5.79 -4.05
CA VAL A 161 -4.74 -6.56 -3.20
C VAL A 161 -5.10 -6.33 -1.72
N GLU A 162 -5.52 -7.40 -1.02
CA GLU A 162 -5.86 -7.41 0.42
C GLU A 162 -4.77 -8.13 1.22
N HIS A 163 -4.61 -7.78 2.52
CA HIS A 163 -3.64 -8.34 3.47
C HIS A 163 -3.44 -9.86 3.33
N ALA A 164 -4.53 -10.63 3.38
CA ALA A 164 -4.49 -12.10 3.34
C ALA A 164 -3.82 -12.66 2.07
N SER A 165 -3.79 -11.89 0.98
CA SER A 165 -3.16 -12.25 -0.29
C SER A 165 -1.71 -11.73 -0.41
N THR A 166 -1.28 -10.82 0.48
CA THR A 166 0.00 -10.11 0.40
C THR A 166 1.14 -10.76 1.17
N SER A 167 0.92 -11.86 1.89
CA SER A 167 2.00 -12.48 2.68
C SER A 167 3.20 -12.75 1.77
N ASN A 168 4.32 -12.06 2.02
CA ASN A 168 5.56 -12.13 1.24
C ASN A 168 5.59 -11.34 -0.10
N LEU A 169 4.57 -10.55 -0.45
CA LEU A 169 4.55 -9.73 -1.67
C LEU A 169 5.72 -8.76 -1.71
N VAL A 170 5.85 -7.92 -0.68
CA VAL A 170 6.90 -6.88 -0.60
C VAL A 170 8.29 -7.50 -0.72
N HIS A 171 8.55 -8.57 0.02
CA HIS A 171 9.81 -9.28 -0.03
C HIS A 171 10.12 -9.83 -1.44
N LYS A 172 9.15 -10.49 -2.11
CA LYS A 172 9.33 -10.96 -3.49
C LYS A 172 9.58 -9.82 -4.48
N LEU A 173 8.94 -8.67 -4.30
CA LEU A 173 9.17 -7.49 -5.16
C LEU A 173 10.57 -6.91 -4.97
N ILE A 174 11.06 -6.86 -3.72
CA ILE A 174 12.42 -6.43 -3.38
C ILE A 174 13.46 -7.40 -3.96
N GLU A 175 13.23 -8.70 -3.82
CA GLU A 175 14.07 -9.77 -4.39
C GLU A 175 14.16 -9.64 -5.92
N LYS A 176 13.02 -9.41 -6.58
CA LYS A 176 12.92 -9.24 -8.04
C LYS A 176 13.28 -7.84 -8.54
N ARG A 177 13.74 -6.93 -7.67
CA ARG A 177 14.16 -5.56 -8.01
C ARG A 177 13.06 -4.73 -8.71
N ARG A 178 11.80 -5.03 -8.40
CA ARG A 178 10.62 -4.29 -8.89
C ARG A 178 10.32 -3.11 -7.98
N SER A 179 11.27 -2.17 -7.90
CA SER A 179 11.18 -0.97 -7.06
C SER A 179 9.93 -0.14 -7.35
N ASP A 180 9.51 -0.07 -8.61
CA ASP A 180 8.26 0.56 -9.06
C ASP A 180 7.04 0.01 -8.31
N LEU A 181 6.94 -1.32 -8.23
CA LEU A 181 5.84 -1.99 -7.57
C LEU A 181 5.93 -1.89 -6.04
N VAL A 182 7.14 -1.83 -5.47
CA VAL A 182 7.34 -1.55 -4.03
C VAL A 182 6.78 -0.16 -3.69
N VAL A 183 7.05 0.84 -4.52
CA VAL A 183 6.51 2.20 -4.32
C VAL A 183 4.97 2.20 -4.45
N LEU A 184 4.40 1.45 -5.40
CA LEU A 184 2.95 1.29 -5.49
C LEU A 184 2.36 0.65 -4.23
N CYS A 185 3.04 -0.34 -3.64
CA CYS A 185 2.60 -0.96 -2.39
C CYS A 185 2.49 0.09 -1.27
N VAL A 186 3.52 0.92 -1.10
CA VAL A 186 3.54 2.00 -0.10
C VAL A 186 2.41 3.02 -0.30
N LYS A 187 2.10 3.34 -1.56
CA LYS A 187 1.10 4.35 -1.94
C LYS A 187 -0.34 3.87 -1.82
N HIS A 188 -0.60 2.57 -1.99
CA HIS A 188 -1.95 2.06 -2.20
C HIS A 188 -2.40 0.98 -1.23
N LEU A 189 -1.48 0.23 -0.61
CA LEU A 189 -1.85 -0.77 0.39
C LEU A 189 -2.05 -0.07 1.75
N LEU A 190 -3.15 -0.40 2.43
CA LEU A 190 -3.55 0.22 3.69
C LEU A 190 -3.31 -0.70 4.90
N ASP A 191 -2.69 -1.85 4.66
CA ASP A 191 -2.50 -2.95 5.60
C ASP A 191 -1.08 -3.51 5.59
N LEU A 192 -0.07 -2.67 5.31
CA LEU A 192 1.34 -3.08 5.37
C LEU A 192 1.76 -3.34 6.82
N GLN A 193 2.35 -4.51 7.07
CA GLN A 193 2.82 -4.86 8.41
C GLN A 193 4.15 -4.15 8.75
N ALA A 194 4.45 -4.02 10.04
CA ALA A 194 5.70 -3.43 10.52
C ALA A 194 6.95 -4.11 9.93
N TYR A 195 6.90 -5.44 9.69
CA TYR A 195 7.99 -6.15 9.02
C TYR A 195 8.15 -5.74 7.55
N ASP A 196 7.04 -5.63 6.81
CA ASP A 196 7.07 -5.16 5.42
C ASP A 196 7.61 -3.73 5.33
N LEU A 197 7.14 -2.85 6.21
CA LEU A 197 7.60 -1.46 6.30
C LEU A 197 9.10 -1.39 6.64
N MET A 198 9.60 -2.22 7.57
CA MET A 198 11.02 -2.32 7.87
C MET A 198 11.83 -2.73 6.64
N CYS A 199 11.37 -3.75 5.89
CA CYS A 199 12.03 -4.18 4.66
C CYS A 199 12.05 -3.07 3.59
N ILE A 200 10.95 -2.34 3.43
CA ILE A 200 10.83 -1.22 2.48
C ILE A 200 11.77 -0.08 2.88
N LEU A 201 11.80 0.30 4.16
CA LEU A 201 12.68 1.35 4.66
C LEU A 201 14.14 1.04 4.34
N LYS A 202 14.60 -0.17 4.69
CA LYS A 202 15.96 -0.62 4.37
C LYS A 202 16.23 -0.61 2.88
N TYR A 203 15.28 -1.09 2.08
CA TYR A 203 15.40 -1.13 0.63
C TYR A 203 15.55 0.27 0.01
N PHE A 204 14.78 1.26 0.47
CA PHE A 204 14.89 2.63 -0.04
C PHE A 204 16.15 3.35 0.45
N LEU A 205 16.60 3.08 1.68
CA LEU A 205 17.86 3.63 2.20
C LEU A 205 19.07 3.08 1.44
N MET A 206 19.04 1.80 1.08
CA MET A 206 20.14 1.08 0.45
C MET A 206 19.77 0.58 -0.94
N LEU A 207 19.23 1.47 -1.78
CA LEU A 207 18.71 1.07 -3.08
C LEU A 207 19.82 0.55 -4.01
N PRO A 208 19.72 -0.69 -4.53
CA PRO A 208 20.68 -1.24 -5.48
C PRO A 208 20.72 -0.46 -6.81
N SER A 209 21.86 -0.45 -7.51
CA SER A 209 22.07 0.33 -8.74
C SER A 209 21.11 -0.05 -9.89
N ASP A 210 20.73 -1.33 -9.99
CA ASP A 210 19.74 -1.85 -10.94
C ASP A 210 18.30 -1.49 -10.55
N GLY A 211 18.03 -1.33 -9.26
CA GLY A 211 16.75 -0.89 -8.71
C GLY A 211 16.36 0.54 -9.12
N TYR A 212 17.31 1.38 -9.52
CA TYR A 212 17.04 2.74 -10.03
C TYR A 212 16.32 2.74 -11.38
N ARG A 213 16.56 1.73 -12.24
CA ARG A 213 16.00 1.71 -13.60
C ARG A 213 14.48 1.63 -13.60
N SER A 214 13.89 0.90 -12.64
CA SER A 214 12.44 0.79 -12.50
C SER A 214 11.79 2.03 -11.88
N LEU A 215 12.55 2.95 -11.29
CA LEU A 215 12.02 4.12 -10.58
C LEU A 215 11.95 5.41 -11.43
N SER A 216 12.20 5.36 -12.74
CA SER A 216 12.02 6.55 -13.59
C SER A 216 10.61 7.12 -13.48
N SER A 217 9.61 6.23 -13.38
CA SER A 217 8.20 6.57 -13.19
C SER A 217 7.91 7.34 -11.90
N VAL A 218 8.71 7.15 -10.85
CA VAL A 218 8.55 7.87 -9.58
C VAL A 218 8.87 9.35 -9.79
N ARG A 219 10.01 9.65 -10.41
CA ARG A 219 10.39 11.04 -10.70
C ARG A 219 9.39 11.68 -11.65
N GLU A 220 8.98 10.98 -12.71
CA GLU A 220 7.96 11.45 -13.64
C GLU A 220 6.62 11.75 -12.95
N ASP A 221 6.20 10.96 -11.95
CA ASP A 221 4.98 11.25 -11.18
C ASP A 221 5.15 12.51 -10.33
N TRP A 222 6.28 12.70 -9.65
CA TRP A 222 6.59 13.93 -8.92
C TRP A 222 6.57 15.16 -9.83
N GLU A 223 7.23 15.09 -10.99
CA GLU A 223 7.27 16.16 -11.98
C GLU A 223 5.88 16.48 -12.55
N ARG A 224 5.07 15.44 -12.79
CA ARG A 224 3.67 15.58 -13.21
C ARG A 224 2.82 16.26 -12.14
N GLN A 225 2.94 15.84 -10.87
CA GLN A 225 2.23 16.48 -9.76
C GLN A 225 2.66 17.94 -9.58
N ALA A 226 3.95 18.24 -9.70
CA ALA A 226 4.47 19.60 -9.63
C ALA A 226 3.87 20.48 -10.75
N SER A 227 3.87 19.97 -11.98
CA SER A 227 3.31 20.66 -13.14
C SER A 227 1.81 20.94 -12.98
N LEU A 228 1.05 19.95 -12.49
CA LEU A 228 -0.38 20.10 -12.19
C LEU A 228 -0.63 21.15 -11.09
N ALA A 229 0.20 21.18 -10.05
CA ALA A 229 0.09 22.16 -8.98
C ALA A 229 0.37 23.59 -9.50
N ILE A 230 1.40 23.76 -10.34
CA ILE A 230 1.74 25.04 -10.97
C ILE A 230 0.64 25.52 -11.92
N GLU A 231 0.07 24.62 -12.73
CA GLU A 231 -1.05 24.94 -13.62
C GLU A 231 -2.26 25.43 -12.83
N LYS A 232 -2.62 24.75 -11.73
CA LYS A 232 -3.73 25.16 -10.86
C LYS A 232 -3.45 26.47 -10.13
N ALA A 233 -2.21 26.72 -9.73
CA ALA A 233 -1.78 27.97 -9.11
C ALA A 233 -1.82 29.17 -10.08
N SER A 234 -1.62 28.93 -11.39
CA SER A 234 -1.57 29.95 -12.45
C SER A 234 -2.91 30.12 -13.20
N GLY A 235 -3.82 29.15 -13.11
CA GLY A 235 -5.07 29.10 -13.85
C GLY A 235 -6.02 30.29 -13.61
N LYS A 236 -6.52 30.86 -14.71
CA LYS A 236 -7.64 31.83 -14.72
C LYS A 236 -8.95 31.06 -14.51
N GLY A 237 -9.34 30.83 -13.25
CA GLY A 237 -10.59 30.14 -12.91
C GLY A 237 -10.60 29.49 -11.52
N VAL A 238 -9.43 29.30 -10.91
CA VAL A 238 -9.30 28.85 -9.51
C VAL A 238 -9.28 30.10 -8.62
N SER A 239 -10.33 30.32 -7.83
CA SER A 239 -10.47 31.50 -6.98
C SER A 239 -10.03 31.27 -5.53
N GLY A 240 -9.51 32.32 -4.87
CA GLY A 240 -9.29 32.36 -3.43
C GLY A 240 -8.40 31.24 -2.87
N GLU A 241 -8.96 30.49 -1.92
CA GLU A 241 -8.31 29.46 -1.09
C GLU A 241 -7.71 28.31 -1.91
N ASN A 242 -8.39 27.83 -2.95
CA ASN A 242 -7.86 26.76 -3.79
C ASN A 242 -6.60 27.18 -4.55
N LYS A 243 -6.47 28.48 -4.86
CA LYS A 243 -5.29 29.03 -5.55
C LYS A 243 -4.11 29.17 -4.58
N SER A 244 -4.35 29.55 -3.32
CA SER A 244 -3.30 29.55 -2.29
C SER A 244 -2.85 28.12 -1.98
N LEU A 245 -3.78 27.18 -1.79
CA LEU A 245 -3.46 25.77 -1.57
C LEU A 245 -2.65 25.17 -2.73
N ALA A 246 -2.99 25.51 -3.98
CA ALA A 246 -2.23 25.08 -5.15
C ALA A 246 -0.80 25.66 -5.16
N LYS A 247 -0.62 26.92 -4.75
CA LYS A 247 0.70 27.55 -4.64
C LYS A 247 1.54 26.89 -3.55
N ASP A 248 0.95 26.69 -2.36
CA ASP A 248 1.64 26.08 -1.23
C ASP A 248 2.03 24.63 -1.56
N ALA A 249 1.12 23.88 -2.19
CA ALA A 249 1.41 22.54 -2.67
C ALA A 249 2.49 22.52 -3.77
N ALA A 250 2.48 23.48 -4.71
CA ALA A 250 3.53 23.58 -5.72
C ALA A 250 4.90 23.82 -5.09
N VAL A 251 4.98 24.72 -4.09
CA VAL A 251 6.21 25.00 -3.33
C VAL A 251 6.68 23.74 -2.60
N LEU A 252 5.79 23.05 -1.88
CA LEU A 252 6.12 21.82 -1.13
C LEU A 252 6.59 20.68 -2.04
N ILE A 253 5.90 20.44 -3.16
CA ILE A 253 6.28 19.41 -4.12
C ILE A 253 7.66 19.73 -4.71
N MET A 254 7.90 21.00 -5.07
CA MET A 254 9.21 21.42 -5.58
C MET A 254 10.30 21.30 -4.51
N LEU A 255 9.98 21.60 -3.25
CA LEU A 255 10.89 21.46 -2.13
C LEU A 255 11.33 20.00 -1.95
N GLY A 256 10.37 19.07 -1.98
CA GLY A 256 10.63 17.63 -1.93
C GLY A 256 11.23 17.05 -3.21
N HIS A 257 11.06 17.68 -4.36
CA HIS A 257 11.63 17.18 -5.61
C HIS A 257 13.09 17.60 -5.82
N ASP A 258 13.39 18.88 -5.60
CA ASP A 258 14.68 19.49 -5.92
C ASP A 258 15.81 18.95 -5.02
N GLY A 259 16.97 18.62 -5.58
CA GLY A 259 18.14 18.15 -4.81
C GLY A 259 17.99 16.80 -4.10
N PHE A 260 16.84 16.13 -4.21
CA PHE A 260 16.60 14.78 -3.70
C PHE A 260 16.80 13.72 -4.79
N SER A 261 17.46 12.62 -4.42
CA SER A 261 17.63 11.45 -5.28
C SER A 261 16.29 10.71 -5.44
N VAL A 262 16.20 9.82 -6.44
CA VAL A 262 14.97 9.01 -6.64
C VAL A 262 14.69 8.09 -5.45
N SER A 263 15.73 7.56 -4.77
CA SER A 263 15.55 6.77 -3.56
C SER A 263 14.97 7.61 -2.42
N GLU A 264 15.40 8.87 -2.29
CA GLU A 264 14.84 9.81 -1.32
C GLU A 264 13.39 10.20 -1.65
N LEU A 265 13.04 10.34 -2.93
CA LEU A 265 11.63 10.50 -3.34
C LEU A 265 10.77 9.29 -2.95
N CYS A 266 11.35 8.08 -2.90
CA CYS A 266 10.65 6.90 -2.39
C CYS A 266 10.49 6.95 -0.85
N LEU A 267 11.49 7.46 -0.13
CA LEU A 267 11.39 7.73 1.31
C LEU A 267 10.29 8.75 1.62
N HIS A 268 10.05 9.73 0.74
CA HIS A 268 8.94 10.67 0.90
C HIS A 268 7.60 9.93 0.91
N TYR A 269 7.38 9.02 -0.03
CA TYR A 269 6.18 8.18 -0.05
C TYR A 269 6.09 7.26 1.17
N PHE A 270 7.22 6.71 1.62
CA PHE A 270 7.26 5.85 2.79
C PHE A 270 6.82 6.59 4.06
N LEU A 271 7.36 7.78 4.30
CA LEU A 271 7.03 8.58 5.48
C LEU A 271 5.61 9.16 5.44
N ALA A 272 5.06 9.36 4.25
CA ALA A 272 3.67 9.76 4.03
C ALA A 272 2.68 8.57 4.02
N SER A 273 3.15 7.33 4.23
CA SER A 273 2.27 6.16 4.20
C SER A 273 1.35 6.14 5.41
N ALA A 274 0.06 5.86 5.18
CA ALA A 274 -0.94 5.71 6.24
C ALA A 274 -0.67 4.51 7.18
N ASN A 275 0.19 3.58 6.76
CA ASN A 275 0.60 2.42 7.57
C ASN A 275 1.70 2.76 8.58
N LEU A 276 2.32 3.92 8.45
CA LEU A 276 3.46 4.31 9.27
C LEU A 276 2.98 5.27 10.35
N ASP A 277 2.90 4.81 11.59
CA ASP A 277 2.80 5.68 12.76
C ASP A 277 4.18 5.84 13.43
N GLU A 278 4.25 6.66 14.47
CA GLU A 278 5.46 6.93 15.23
C GLU A 278 6.05 5.68 15.91
N VAL A 279 5.19 4.79 16.42
CA VAL A 279 5.61 3.56 17.10
C VAL A 279 6.19 2.57 16.10
N ILE A 280 5.52 2.38 14.96
CA ILE A 280 5.96 1.53 13.86
C ILE A 280 7.26 2.09 13.27
N PHE A 281 7.35 3.40 13.04
CA PHE A 281 8.56 4.02 12.53
C PHE A 281 9.75 3.79 13.48
N ALA A 282 9.58 4.04 14.78
CA ALA A 282 10.62 3.79 15.78
C ALA A 282 11.03 2.30 15.81
N ALA A 283 10.07 1.38 15.71
CA ALA A 283 10.35 -0.04 15.63
C ALA A 283 11.19 -0.39 14.38
N CYS A 284 10.84 0.15 13.20
CA CYS A 284 11.61 -0.03 11.98
C CYS A 284 13.02 0.59 12.06
N ALA A 285 13.12 1.82 12.57
CA ALA A 285 14.38 2.55 12.73
C ALA A 285 15.36 1.83 13.66
N SER A 286 14.85 1.24 14.75
CA SER A 286 15.66 0.45 15.70
C SER A 286 16.33 -0.78 15.09
N LYS A 287 15.89 -1.21 13.90
CA LYS A 287 16.42 -2.38 13.17
C LYS A 287 17.44 -1.99 12.09
N LEU A 288 17.70 -0.70 11.90
CA LEU A 288 18.67 -0.23 10.93
C LEU A 288 20.11 -0.49 11.41
N ASN A 289 20.98 -0.88 10.50
CA ASN A 289 22.42 -0.93 10.76
C ASN A 289 23.07 0.46 10.66
N GLY A 290 24.37 0.57 10.94
CA GLY A 290 25.07 1.85 10.97
C GLY A 290 25.05 2.63 9.65
N GLU A 291 25.20 1.95 8.50
CA GLU A 291 25.16 2.61 7.19
C GLU A 291 23.74 3.02 6.80
N GLU A 292 22.75 2.16 7.08
CA GLU A 292 21.32 2.46 6.88
C GLU A 292 20.88 3.67 7.72
N LEU A 293 21.26 3.70 9.00
CA LEU A 293 20.95 4.81 9.91
C LEU A 293 21.63 6.10 9.47
N LYS A 294 22.90 6.03 9.05
CA LYS A 294 23.62 7.19 8.49
C LYS A 294 22.93 7.74 7.25
N ALA A 295 22.48 6.90 6.33
CA ALA A 295 21.72 7.32 5.16
C ALA A 295 20.41 8.02 5.55
N LEU A 296 19.70 7.49 6.55
CA LEU A 296 18.47 8.10 7.08
C LEU A 296 18.73 9.48 7.72
N ILE A 297 19.79 9.61 8.53
CA ILE A 297 20.20 10.87 9.13
C ILE A 297 20.57 11.90 8.06
N GLN A 298 21.30 11.49 7.01
CA GLN A 298 21.66 12.38 5.91
C GLN A 298 20.43 12.88 5.16
N TYR A 299 19.46 12.00 4.92
CA TYR A 299 18.18 12.32 4.31
C TYR A 299 17.41 13.36 5.16
N PHE A 300 17.25 13.14 6.47
CA PHE A 300 16.60 14.12 7.35
C PHE A 300 17.38 15.45 7.43
N GLY A 301 18.72 15.39 7.42
CA GLY A 301 19.56 16.58 7.36
C GLY A 301 19.39 17.40 6.07
N LYS A 302 18.99 16.78 4.95
CA LYS A 302 18.60 17.52 3.73
C LYS A 302 17.28 18.27 3.94
N TRP A 303 16.28 17.62 4.52
CA TRP A 303 15.00 18.26 4.84
C TRP A 303 15.17 19.44 5.78
N LEU A 304 15.94 19.31 6.85
CA LEU A 304 16.21 20.40 7.80
C LEU A 304 16.80 21.63 7.10
N ARG A 305 17.83 21.45 6.28
CA ARG A 305 18.44 22.55 5.50
C ARG A 305 17.47 23.18 4.50
N LYS A 306 16.54 22.40 3.94
CA LYS A 306 15.49 22.90 3.05
C LYS A 306 14.49 23.77 3.81
N TYR A 307 13.99 23.32 4.94
CA TYR A 307 13.07 24.11 5.76
C TYR A 307 13.71 25.36 6.35
N GLU A 308 14.98 25.31 6.74
CA GLU A 308 15.75 26.49 7.16
C GLU A 308 15.84 27.54 6.03
N ARG A 309 16.03 27.10 4.79
CA ARG A 309 16.11 27.98 3.62
C ARG A 309 14.75 28.50 3.15
N PHE A 310 13.68 27.76 3.41
CA PHE A 310 12.31 28.07 2.98
C PHE A 310 11.33 27.97 4.15
N PRO A 311 11.45 28.85 5.18
CA PRO A 311 10.62 28.79 6.39
C PRO A 311 9.12 28.98 6.14
N GLN A 312 8.75 29.56 4.99
CA GLN A 312 7.37 29.70 4.54
C GLN A 312 6.73 28.37 4.09
N ALA A 313 7.51 27.29 3.93
CA ALA A 313 7.01 25.99 3.53
C ALA A 313 6.45 25.24 4.75
N GLY A 314 5.17 25.44 5.04
CA GLY A 314 4.43 24.69 6.07
C GLY A 314 3.57 23.56 5.46
N PRO A 315 3.00 22.66 6.29
CA PRO A 315 2.03 21.67 5.83
C PRO A 315 0.86 22.34 5.11
N CYS A 316 0.42 21.77 3.98
CA CYS A 316 -0.72 22.29 3.22
C CYS A 316 -1.96 21.40 3.48
N PRO A 317 -2.82 21.74 4.46
CA PRO A 317 -4.05 20.98 4.70
C PRO A 317 -4.99 21.10 3.49
N GLY A 318 -5.44 19.97 2.95
CA GLY A 318 -6.46 19.94 1.89
C GLY A 318 -5.95 19.88 0.44
N SER A 319 -4.70 19.44 0.19
CA SER A 319 -4.17 19.22 -1.17
C SER A 319 -5.04 18.31 -2.07
N SER A 320 -5.83 17.42 -1.47
CA SER A 320 -6.80 16.55 -2.16
C SER A 320 -7.99 17.29 -2.77
N SER A 321 -8.43 18.41 -2.16
CA SER A 321 -9.47 19.29 -2.71
C SER A 321 -9.04 19.90 -4.04
N VAL A 322 -7.72 20.04 -4.23
CA VAL A 322 -7.07 20.52 -5.44
C VAL A 322 -6.63 19.35 -6.33
N GLY A 323 -7.05 18.12 -6.06
CA GLY A 323 -6.78 16.94 -6.88
C GLY A 323 -5.29 16.57 -6.98
N LEU A 324 -4.47 17.00 -6.04
CA LEU A 324 -3.08 16.60 -5.91
C LEU A 324 -3.00 15.34 -5.03
N LYS A 325 -2.17 14.38 -5.42
CA LYS A 325 -2.03 13.10 -4.71
C LYS A 325 -1.07 13.16 -3.52
N PHE A 326 -0.36 14.27 -3.35
CA PHE A 326 0.50 14.50 -2.19
C PHE A 326 -0.34 14.89 -0.99
N HIS A 327 -0.87 13.89 -0.31
CA HIS A 327 -1.28 14.03 1.08
C HIS A 327 -0.01 14.13 1.92
N GLU A 328 0.12 15.25 2.64
CA GLU A 328 1.01 15.38 3.80
C GLU A 328 2.45 14.89 3.56
N LEU A 329 3.26 15.73 2.91
CA LEU A 329 4.64 15.84 3.39
C LEU A 329 4.51 16.19 4.88
N ARG A 330 4.76 15.22 5.76
CA ARG A 330 4.65 15.39 7.21
C ARG A 330 5.28 16.71 7.60
N SER A 331 4.65 17.40 8.54
CA SER A 331 5.23 18.64 9.05
C SER A 331 6.63 18.36 9.60
N LEU A 332 7.52 19.35 9.52
CA LEU A 332 8.83 19.23 10.17
C LEU A 332 8.66 18.89 11.65
N GLU A 333 7.60 19.38 12.31
CA GLU A 333 7.27 19.08 13.71
C GLU A 333 6.84 17.62 13.95
N GLU A 334 6.20 16.96 12.99
CA GLU A 334 5.86 15.52 13.08
C GLU A 334 7.07 14.63 12.80
N VAL A 335 7.93 15.04 11.86
CA VAL A 335 9.20 14.36 11.56
C VAL A 335 10.18 14.52 12.73
N VAL A 336 10.30 15.74 13.26
CA VAL A 336 11.09 16.06 14.46
C VAL A 336 10.44 15.45 15.70
N GLY A 337 9.11 15.39 15.80
CA GLY A 337 8.38 14.70 16.86
C GLY A 337 8.72 13.21 16.89
N SER A 338 8.67 12.57 15.72
CA SER A 338 9.08 11.16 15.53
C SER A 338 10.56 10.95 15.89
N LEU A 339 11.44 11.89 15.53
CA LEU A 339 12.85 11.90 15.93
C LEU A 339 13.07 12.27 17.42
N ALA A 340 12.15 12.99 18.05
CA ALA A 340 12.25 13.45 19.44
C ALA A 340 11.70 12.40 20.42
N ILE A 341 10.73 11.59 19.99
CA ILE A 341 10.38 10.33 20.66
C ILE A 341 11.53 9.34 20.49
N GLU A 342 12.24 9.38 19.37
CA GLU A 342 13.54 8.72 19.23
C GLU A 342 14.64 9.38 20.10
N ALA A 343 14.59 10.67 20.45
CA ALA A 343 15.51 11.27 21.41
C ALA A 343 15.38 10.70 22.84
N ARG A 344 14.23 10.10 23.19
CA ARG A 344 14.10 9.25 24.39
C ARG A 344 14.76 7.87 24.21
N LEU A 345 14.85 7.37 22.97
CA LEU A 345 15.66 6.22 22.57
C LEU A 345 17.15 6.58 22.40
N CYS A 346 17.50 7.85 22.18
CA CYS A 346 18.86 8.40 22.10
C CYS A 346 19.63 8.33 23.42
N GLY A 347 19.03 7.90 24.54
CA GLY A 347 19.80 7.36 25.67
C GLY A 347 20.70 6.19 25.24
N THR A 348 20.28 5.43 24.23
CA THR A 348 21.05 4.33 23.63
C THR A 348 22.10 4.82 22.62
N LEU A 349 21.82 5.91 21.89
CA LEU A 349 22.78 6.56 20.97
C LEU A 349 23.84 7.38 21.69
N ALA A 350 23.53 7.95 22.87
CA ALA A 350 24.52 8.54 23.77
C ALA A 350 25.50 7.48 24.30
N ASN A 351 25.00 6.29 24.66
CA ASN A 351 25.85 5.16 25.05
C ASN A 351 26.68 4.62 23.87
N LEU A 352 26.16 4.66 22.64
CA LEU A 352 26.86 4.26 21.42
C LEU A 352 27.91 5.29 20.98
N SER A 353 27.61 6.59 21.10
CA SER A 353 28.57 7.67 20.81
C SER A 353 29.71 7.68 21.83
N GLU A 354 29.42 7.42 23.12
CA GLU A 354 30.43 7.29 24.16
C GLU A 354 31.34 6.07 23.94
N ARG A 355 30.79 4.92 23.52
CA ARG A 355 31.60 3.74 23.13
C ARG A 355 32.49 3.99 21.90
N LEU A 356 31.96 4.68 20.88
CA LEU A 356 32.73 5.01 19.67
C LEU A 356 33.82 6.06 19.94
N ILE A 357 33.64 6.95 20.92
CA ILE A 357 34.68 7.89 21.37
C ILE A 357 35.80 7.14 22.10
N ILE A 358 35.46 6.18 22.97
CA ILE A 358 36.43 5.35 23.70
C ILE A 358 37.26 4.50 22.73
N GLU A 359 36.64 3.85 21.75
CA GLU A 359 37.36 3.04 20.74
C GLU A 359 38.28 3.90 19.86
N ARG A 360 37.84 5.11 19.49
CA ARG A 360 38.68 6.06 18.73
C ARG A 360 39.90 6.52 19.52
N GLN A 361 39.78 6.72 20.83
CA GLN A 361 40.89 7.09 21.70
C GLN A 361 41.87 5.92 21.91
N ALA A 362 41.36 4.69 22.07
CA ALA A 362 42.19 3.49 22.14
C ALA A 362 43.02 3.29 20.85
N TYR A 363 42.40 3.48 19.69
CA TYR A 363 43.08 3.36 18.40
C TYR A 363 44.14 4.45 18.16
N HIS A 364 43.94 5.65 18.71
CA HIS A 364 44.92 6.73 18.59
C HIS A 364 46.13 6.53 19.51
N ASN A 365 45.92 5.94 20.69
CA ASN A 365 47.01 5.61 21.62
C ASN A 365 47.86 4.43 21.12
N ASP A 366 47.25 3.40 20.50
CA ASP A 366 47.99 2.30 19.87
C ASP A 366 48.76 2.75 18.61
N SER A 367 48.25 3.75 17.89
CA SER A 367 48.93 4.34 16.73
C SER A 367 50.15 5.19 17.12
N LEU A 368 50.18 5.78 18.31
CA LEU A 368 51.31 6.59 18.81
C LEU A 368 52.38 5.74 19.49
N GLY A 369 52.03 4.54 19.99
CA GLY A 369 52.98 3.58 20.55
C GLY A 369 53.92 2.91 19.53
N ASN A 370 53.57 2.94 18.23
CA ASN A 370 54.33 2.28 17.16
C ASN A 370 55.34 3.21 16.42
N PHE A 371 55.52 4.45 16.87
CA PHE A 371 56.52 5.38 16.32
C PHE A 371 57.68 5.72 17.29
N ALA A 372 57.82 4.98 18.38
CA ALA A 372 58.96 5.08 19.28
C ALA A 372 59.85 3.83 19.16
N PHE A 373 60.65 3.76 18.09
CA PHE A 373 61.90 2.98 18.03
C PHE A 373 62.94 3.72 17.20
#